data_AF-A0A814FYT0-F1
#
_entry.id   AF-A0A814FYT0-F1
#
_cell.length_a   1.000
_cell.length_b   1.000
_cell.length_c   1.000
_cell.angle_alpha   90.00
_cell.angle_beta   90.00
_cell.angle_gamma   90.00
#
_symmetry.space_group_name_H-M   'P 1'
#
loop_
_entity.id
_entity.type
_entity.pdbx_description
1 polymer ?
#
loop_
_entity_poly.entity_id
_entity_poly.type
_entity_poly.pdbx_seq_one_letter_code
_entity_poly.pdbx_strand_id
1 'polypeptide(L)' 'MFFQKTRGRQFILVGDIFQKDPEIYANIYENYPEKILKIFIRVSEKKLTNRLDQVFKNIPKDKWAAFVNGYDLPETVF' A
#
# COMPACT_ATOMS: atom_id res chain seq x y z
N MET A 1 -0.51 18.61 5.68
CA MET A 1 -0.09 17.18 5.60
C MET A 1 0.94 17.00 4.48
N PHE A 2 1.94 16.11 4.59
CA PHE A 2 3.06 15.96 3.63
C PHE A 2 2.58 15.84 2.17
N PHE A 3 1.58 14.99 1.91
CA PHE A 3 0.99 14.79 0.59
C PHE A 3 0.33 16.03 -0.01
N GLN A 4 -0.17 16.97 0.79
CA GLN A 4 -0.74 18.22 0.27
C GLN A 4 0.34 19.16 -0.30
N LYS A 5 1.55 19.11 0.27
CA LYS A 5 2.64 20.05 -0.07
C LYS A 5 3.50 19.56 -1.24
N THR A 6 3.32 18.32 -1.70
CA THR A 6 4.08 17.74 -2.81
C THR A 6 3.29 17.83 -4.11
N ARG A 7 3.59 18.85 -4.94
CA ARG A 7 2.97 19.04 -6.26
C ARG A 7 3.56 18.05 -7.27
N GLY A 8 2.70 17.37 -8.04
CA GLY A 8 3.08 16.51 -9.16
C GLY A 8 3.85 15.23 -8.81
N ARG A 9 4.02 14.90 -7.52
CA ARG A 9 4.74 13.69 -7.09
C ARG A 9 3.77 12.57 -6.78
N GLN A 10 4.09 11.39 -7.27
CA GLN A 10 3.44 10.14 -6.89
C GLN A 10 4.32 9.36 -5.91
N PHE A 11 3.70 8.50 -5.13
CA PHE A 11 4.32 7.79 -4.02
C PHE A 11 4.00 6.30 -4.10
N ILE A 12 5.00 5.51 -3.72
CA ILE A 12 4.84 4.10 -3.38
C ILE A 12 4.92 4.01 -1.85
N LEU A 13 3.95 3.34 -1.23
CA LEU A 13 3.93 3.13 0.21
C LEU A 13 4.38 1.69 0.50
N VAL A 14 5.36 1.51 1.38
CA VAL A 14 5.88 0.19 1.77
C VAL A 14 5.83 0.07 3.28
N GLY A 15 5.10 -0.93 3.77
CA GLY A 15 4.86 -1.10 5.22
C GLY A 15 4.72 -2.57 5.62
N ASP A 16 4.33 -2.79 6.87
CA ASP A 16 4.27 -4.11 7.51
C ASP A 16 2.87 -4.40 8.08
N ILE A 17 2.40 -5.63 7.88
CA ILE A 17 1.08 -6.07 8.34
C ILE A 17 0.92 -6.06 9.86
N PHE A 18 1.99 -6.22 10.62
CA PHE A 18 1.91 -6.26 12.09
C PHE A 18 1.79 -4.87 12.71
N GLN A 19 1.89 -3.82 11.90
CA GLN A 19 1.68 -2.44 12.33
C GLN A 19 0.31 -1.92 11.86
N LYS A 20 0.10 -0.61 12.00
CA LYS A 20 -1.08 0.10 11.49
C LYS A 20 -0.92 0.56 10.03
N ASP A 21 0.14 0.12 9.36
CA ASP A 21 0.45 0.53 7.99
C ASP A 21 -0.71 0.26 7.02
N PRO A 22 -1.39 -0.90 7.04
CA PRO A 22 -2.54 -1.11 6.17
C PRO A 22 -3.63 -0.06 6.37
N GLU A 23 -4.04 0.20 7.61
CA GLU A 23 -5.12 1.14 7.92
C GLU A 23 -4.71 2.59 7.62
N ILE A 24 -3.47 2.96 7.93
CA ILE A 24 -2.94 4.30 7.64
C ILE A 24 -2.85 4.52 6.13
N TYR A 25 -2.34 3.54 5.38
CA TYR A 25 -2.16 3.65 3.94
C TYR A 25 -3.49 3.62 3.19
N ALA A 26 -4.48 2.87 3.71
CA ALA A 26 -5.85 2.93 3.19
C ALA A 26 -6.42 4.35 3.32
N ASN A 27 -6.32 4.94 4.51
CA ASN A 27 -6.77 6.31 4.74
C ASN A 27 -6.01 7.33 3.87
N ILE A 28 -4.70 7.15 3.68
CA ILE A 28 -3.92 8.01 2.77
C ILE A 28 -4.42 7.88 1.33
N TYR A 29 -4.68 6.67 0.84
CA TYR A 29 -5.21 6.44 -0.50
C TYR A 29 -6.59 7.07 -0.68
N GLU A 30 -7.49 6.93 0.29
CA GLU A 30 -8.83 7.53 0.24
C GLU A 30 -8.77 9.07 0.14
N ASN A 31 -7.79 9.71 0.79
CA ASN A 31 -7.65 11.16 0.78
C ASN A 31 -6.82 11.71 -0.41
N TYR A 32 -5.94 10.90 -1.01
CA TYR A 32 -5.01 11.32 -2.07
C TYR A 32 -4.79 10.23 -3.14
N PRO A 33 -5.86 9.66 -3.74
CA PRO A 33 -5.76 8.46 -4.59
C PRO A 33 -4.86 8.68 -5.81
N GLU A 34 -4.86 9.89 -6.39
CA GLU A 34 -4.05 10.26 -7.54
C GLU A 34 -2.55 10.32 -7.25
N LYS A 35 -2.18 10.44 -5.96
CA LYS A 35 -0.80 10.51 -5.52
C LYS A 35 -0.22 9.15 -5.17
N ILE A 36 -1.04 8.12 -5.02
CA ILE A 36 -0.56 6.79 -4.63
C ILE A 36 -0.50 5.91 -5.88
N LEU A 37 0.74 5.59 -6.27
CA LEU A 37 0.99 4.70 -7.40
C LEU A 37 0.70 3.26 -7.00
N LYS A 38 1.28 2.82 -5.86
CA LYS A 38 1.18 1.44 -5.37
C LYS A 38 1.41 1.36 -3.85
N ILE A 39 0.77 0.40 -3.21
CA ILE A 39 0.94 0.07 -1.80
C ILE A 39 1.47 -1.36 -1.68
N PHE A 40 2.59 -1.54 -0.97
CA PHE A 40 3.16 -2.85 -0.67
C PHE A 40 3.13 -3.10 0.83
N ILE A 41 2.51 -4.20 1.24
CA ILE A 41 2.47 -4.62 2.64
C ILE A 41 3.23 -5.93 2.81
N ARG A 42 4.23 -5.90 3.69
CA ARG A 42 4.97 -7.09 4.09
C ARG A 42 4.08 -7.98 4.94
N VAL A 43 4.07 -9.26 4.65
CA VAL A 43 3.41 -10.31 5.43
C VAL A 43 4.40 -11.42 5.76
N SER A 44 4.31 -12.02 6.96
CA SER A 44 5.12 -13.21 7.28
C SER A 44 4.60 -14.47 6.58
N GLU A 45 3.29 -14.53 6.36
CA GLU A 45 2.59 -15.68 5.77
C GLU A 45 1.45 -15.21 4.86
N LYS A 46 1.21 -15.95 3.78
CA LYS A 46 0.10 -15.67 2.85
C LYS A 46 -1.27 -15.68 3.54
N LYS A 47 -1.45 -16.42 4.63
CA LYS A 47 -2.74 -16.49 5.35
C LYS A 47 -3.18 -15.15 5.95
N LEU A 48 -2.25 -14.22 6.17
CA LEU A 48 -2.57 -12.90 6.72
C LEU A 48 -3.16 -11.94 5.68
N THR A 49 -3.18 -12.30 4.39
CA THR A 49 -3.75 -11.43 3.34
C THR A 49 -5.24 -11.17 3.49
N ASN A 50 -5.99 -12.05 4.17
CA ASN A 50 -7.42 -11.88 4.42
C ASN A 50 -7.73 -10.56 5.15
N ARG A 51 -6.84 -10.13 6.07
CA ARG A 51 -6.98 -8.81 6.74
C ARG A 51 -6.79 -7.68 5.74
N LEU A 52 -5.85 -7.81 4.81
CA LEU A 52 -5.59 -6.78 3.79
C LEU A 52 -6.79 -6.64 2.84
N ASP A 53 -7.45 -7.74 2.47
CA ASP A 53 -8.66 -7.68 1.66
C ASP A 53 -9.79 -6.91 2.36
N GLN A 54 -9.89 -7.00 3.68
CA GLN A 54 -10.87 -6.21 4.45
C GLN A 54 -10.49 -4.73 4.54
N VAL A 55 -9.23 -4.43 4.84
CA VAL A 55 -8.73 -3.05 5.00
C VAL A 55 -8.75 -2.32 3.66
N PHE A 56 -8.35 -2.98 2.57
CA PHE A 56 -8.25 -2.41 1.23
C PHE A 56 -9.47 -2.72 0.35
N LYS A 57 -10.62 -3.09 0.93
CA LYS A 57 -11.84 -3.46 0.19
C LYS A 57 -12.32 -2.41 -0.82
N ASN A 58 -12.05 -1.13 -0.55
CA ASN A 58 -12.46 0.00 -1.39
C ASN A 58 -11.33 0.49 -2.32
N ILE A 59 -10.16 -0.17 -2.30
CA ILE A 59 -8.99 0.21 -3.09
C ILE A 59 -8.86 -0.79 -4.24
N PRO A 60 -8.71 -0.31 -5.49
CA PRO A 60 -8.49 -1.18 -6.65
C PRO A 60 -7.37 -2.18 -6.40
N LYS A 61 -7.59 -3.45 -6.80
CA LYS A 61 -6.66 -4.55 -6.47
C LYS A 61 -5.28 -4.36 -7.12
N ASP A 62 -5.21 -3.65 -8.24
CA ASP A 62 -3.98 -3.24 -8.93
C ASP A 62 -3.20 -2.16 -8.17
N LYS A 63 -3.79 -1.49 -7.18
CA LYS A 63 -3.12 -0.45 -6.37
C LYS A 63 -2.39 -0.98 -5.15
N TRP A 64 -2.54 -2.26 -4.82
CA TRP A 64 -1.81 -2.83 -3.69
C TRP A 64 -1.31 -4.25 -3.96
N ALA A 65 -0.35 -4.70 -3.16
CA ALA A 65 0.13 -6.08 -3.17
C ALA A 65 0.73 -6.44 -1.81
N ALA A 66 0.67 -7.73 -1.46
CA ALA A 66 1.38 -8.27 -0.32
C ALA A 66 2.70 -8.90 -0.78
N PHE A 67 3.75 -8.81 0.03
CA PHE A 67 5.04 -9.44 -0.24
C PHE A 67 5.60 -10.08 1.03
N VAL A 68 6.46 -11.10 0.92
CA VAL A 68 7.07 -11.76 2.08
C VAL A 68 8.53 -11.34 2.23
N ASN A 69 9.25 -11.41 1.11
CA ASN A 69 10.66 -11.06 1.00
C ASN A 69 10.82 -9.82 0.14
N GLY A 70 11.88 -9.04 0.38
CA GLY A 70 12.17 -7.85 -0.42
C GLY A 70 12.33 -8.16 -1.92
N TYR A 71 12.83 -9.35 -2.26
CA TYR A 71 12.96 -9.83 -3.64
C TYR A 71 11.62 -10.14 -4.33
N ASP A 72 10.50 -10.21 -3.59
CA ASP A 72 9.17 -10.37 -4.17
C ASP A 72 8.62 -9.03 -4.74
N LEU A 73 9.25 -7.91 -4.38
CA LEU A 73 8.88 -6.60 -4.91
C LEU A 73 9.33 -6.48 -6.37
N PRO A 74 8.51 -5.85 -7.23
CA PRO A 74 8.90 -5.65 -8.62
C PRO A 74 10.07 -4.66 -8.73
N GLU A 75 10.95 -4.87 -9.70
CA GLU A 75 12.03 -3.92 -10.02
C GLU A 75 11.50 -2.57 -10.51
N THR A 76 10.31 -2.58 -11.12
CA THR A 76 9.66 -1.39 -11.68
C THR A 76 8.16 -1.39 -11.39
N VAL A 77 7.63 -0.22 -11.06
CA VAL A 77 6.18 0.03 -10.90
C VAL A 77 5.82 1.12 -11.90
N PHE A 78 5.05 0.76 -12.93
CA PHE A 78 4.59 1.67 -13.97
C PHE A 78 3.12 2.04 -13.73
#